data_AF-A0AAC9BC66-F1
#
_entry.id   AF-A0AAC9BC66-F1
#
_cell.length_a   1.000
_cell.length_b   1.000
_cell.length_c   1.000
_cell.angle_alpha   90.00
_cell.angle_beta   90.00
_cell.angle_gamma   90.00
#
_symmetry.space_group_name_H-M   'P 1'
#
loop_
_entity.id
_entity.type
_entity.pdbx_description
1 polymer ?
#
loop_
_entity_poly.entity_id
_entity_poly.type
_entity_poly.pdbx_seq_one_letter_code
_entity_poly.pdbx_strand_id
1 'polypeptide(L)'
;MKISKSLSSLFLFLQEKEKNGISFSLEDVLSATGWKATTFRTYWIKGQLADFISETPDGLYDASNCQNISEVEFSKLLSQSKNRRGLGHNCRSKLAKALLSKSKDNMLLALELYNRPSLENKMDAFSMCFCTAWEQFLKAALIERDGEKSIFRTKTKGFKETISLRECLERYYPANSKIRKNIEQVAYFRDQAVHLLMPEIQGIISRVFQSGVLNYTSQFESFTEVSFINNSHTGMISLVGEFKSPPISIMKSTYGDIADDILELATSIENEVNQSNDIEFAIPLNVKLIFATDDAQGNTIALTRAEDGIEALRQALIIEKPTDREKTHPFLQKDAINEINSRLQDRYDEGVLKKHLSHDKKTGIPLINKNCFDAVAFKNSWKLCNNKFHYKNANPELHYYSIELVEEFIKKIMEHCDYLKNAKRSYNLARKQKSS
;
A
#
# COMPACT_ATOMS: atom_id res chain seq x y z
N MET A 1 24.68 1.90 -0.60
CA MET A 1 25.99 1.20 -0.59
C MET A 1 26.82 1.56 -1.83
N LYS A 2 28.17 1.68 -1.76
CA LYS A 2 29.02 1.82 -2.97
C LYS A 2 29.27 0.43 -3.59
N ILE A 3 28.59 0.11 -4.69
CA ILE A 3 28.77 -1.12 -5.46
C ILE A 3 29.97 -0.94 -6.41
N SER A 4 30.77 -2.00 -6.61
CA SER A 4 31.85 -1.96 -7.60
C SER A 4 31.25 -1.92 -9.00
N LYS A 5 31.70 -0.99 -9.84
CA LYS A 5 31.26 -0.92 -11.26
C LYS A 5 31.34 -2.27 -11.97
N SER A 6 32.37 -3.07 -11.68
CA SER A 6 32.54 -4.39 -12.28
C SER A 6 31.46 -5.40 -11.87
N LEU A 7 30.95 -5.32 -10.63
CA LEU A 7 29.89 -6.20 -10.13
C LEU A 7 28.53 -5.76 -10.68
N SER A 8 28.30 -4.45 -10.79
CA SER A 8 27.12 -3.90 -11.48
C SER A 8 27.07 -4.36 -12.93
N SER A 9 28.18 -4.27 -13.66
CA SER A 9 28.28 -4.74 -15.05
C SER A 9 28.04 -6.24 -15.18
N LEU A 10 28.56 -7.04 -14.23
CA LEU A 10 28.31 -8.49 -14.21
C LEU A 10 26.82 -8.78 -14.02
N PHE A 11 26.18 -8.10 -13.06
CA PHE A 11 24.76 -8.29 -12.76
C PHE A 11 23.88 -8.01 -13.99
N LEU A 12 24.08 -6.84 -14.62
CA LEU A 12 23.33 -6.45 -15.81
C LEU A 12 23.56 -7.43 -16.97
N PHE A 13 24.80 -7.88 -17.18
CA PHE A 13 25.13 -8.86 -18.21
C PHE A 13 24.41 -10.20 -17.98
N LEU A 14 24.45 -10.74 -16.75
CA LEU A 14 23.78 -12.00 -16.43
C LEU A 14 22.26 -11.88 -16.54
N GLN A 15 21.69 -10.75 -16.10
CA GLN A 15 20.26 -10.50 -16.22
C GLN A 15 19.81 -10.42 -17.68
N GLU A 16 20.61 -9.82 -18.57
CA GLU A 16 20.31 -9.80 -20.01
C GLU A 16 20.40 -11.19 -20.63
N LYS A 17 21.42 -11.99 -20.27
CA LYS A 17 21.61 -13.33 -20.81
C LYS A 17 20.54 -14.31 -20.36
N GLU A 18 20.15 -14.27 -19.09
CA GLU A 18 19.05 -15.06 -18.55
C GLU A 18 17.72 -14.68 -19.20
N LYS A 19 17.44 -13.38 -19.33
CA LYS A 19 16.19 -12.88 -19.95
C LYS A 19 16.02 -13.36 -21.40
N ASN A 20 17.12 -13.43 -22.13
CA ASN A 20 17.12 -13.84 -23.54
C ASN A 20 17.35 -15.35 -23.72
N GLY A 21 17.66 -16.11 -22.67
CA GLY A 21 18.01 -17.53 -22.75
C GLY A 21 19.25 -17.81 -23.60
N ILE A 22 20.23 -16.91 -23.59
CA ILE A 22 21.43 -16.99 -24.43
C ILE A 22 22.64 -17.43 -23.59
N SER A 23 23.26 -18.54 -23.96
CA SER A 23 24.54 -18.97 -23.40
C SER A 23 25.67 -18.01 -23.79
N PHE A 24 26.69 -17.93 -22.93
CA PHE A 24 27.82 -17.00 -23.12
C PHE A 24 29.16 -17.66 -22.78
N SER A 25 30.23 -17.10 -23.32
CA SER A 25 31.60 -17.57 -23.08
C SER A 25 32.26 -16.85 -21.90
N LEU A 26 33.41 -17.38 -21.45
CA LEU A 26 34.25 -16.68 -20.48
C LEU A 26 34.70 -15.31 -21.00
N GLU A 27 35.01 -15.18 -22.30
CA GLU A 27 35.46 -13.93 -22.89
C GLU A 27 34.38 -12.85 -22.83
N ASP A 28 33.12 -13.23 -23.02
CA ASP A 28 31.98 -12.31 -22.90
C ASP A 28 31.90 -11.73 -21.48
N VAL A 29 32.06 -12.56 -20.44
CA VAL A 29 32.07 -12.12 -19.05
C VAL A 29 33.23 -11.17 -18.77
N LEU A 30 34.43 -11.48 -19.27
CA LEU A 30 35.61 -10.63 -19.07
C LEU A 30 35.47 -9.28 -19.79
N SER A 31 34.87 -9.28 -20.99
CA SER A 31 34.59 -8.06 -21.76
C SER A 31 33.57 -7.16 -21.07
N ALA A 32 32.50 -7.74 -20.52
CA ALA A 32 31.42 -7.01 -19.86
C ALA A 32 31.87 -6.42 -18.50
N THR A 33 32.67 -7.16 -17.74
CA THR A 33 33.05 -6.79 -16.37
C THR A 33 34.38 -6.04 -16.24
N GLY A 34 35.25 -6.16 -17.25
CA GLY A 34 36.64 -5.73 -17.18
C GLY A 34 37.49 -6.58 -16.20
N TRP A 35 37.01 -7.76 -15.81
CA TRP A 35 37.76 -8.66 -14.93
C TRP A 35 38.94 -9.33 -15.65
N LYS A 36 39.92 -9.76 -14.85
CA LYS A 36 40.94 -10.70 -15.31
C LYS A 36 40.41 -12.13 -15.18
N ALA A 37 40.86 -13.04 -16.03
CA ALA A 37 40.50 -14.46 -15.94
C ALA A 37 40.78 -15.07 -14.56
N THR A 38 41.82 -14.59 -13.86
CA THR A 38 42.14 -15.00 -12.49
C THR A 38 41.08 -14.58 -11.47
N THR A 39 40.46 -13.41 -11.66
CA THR A 39 39.36 -12.92 -10.82
C THR A 39 38.15 -13.82 -10.99
N PHE A 40 37.73 -14.07 -12.23
CA PHE A 40 36.61 -14.98 -12.51
C PHE A 40 36.84 -16.37 -11.89
N ARG A 41 38.01 -16.97 -12.13
CA ARG A 41 38.38 -18.27 -11.54
C ARG A 41 38.31 -18.28 -10.01
N THR A 42 38.69 -17.17 -9.36
CA THR A 42 38.61 -17.08 -7.89
C THR A 42 37.16 -17.15 -7.40
N TYR A 43 36.25 -16.44 -8.07
CA TYR A 43 34.83 -16.46 -7.75
C TYR A 43 34.18 -17.82 -8.06
N TRP A 44 34.59 -18.44 -9.18
CA TRP A 44 34.15 -19.75 -9.63
C TRP A 44 34.58 -20.87 -8.67
N ILE A 45 35.87 -20.98 -8.36
CA ILE A 45 36.42 -22.02 -7.46
C ILE A 45 35.84 -21.90 -6.05
N LYS A 46 35.57 -20.67 -5.58
CA LYS A 46 34.93 -20.44 -4.27
C LYS A 46 33.42 -20.72 -4.28
N GLY A 47 32.85 -21.12 -5.41
CA GLY A 47 31.42 -21.42 -5.57
C GLY A 47 30.51 -20.19 -5.46
N GLN A 48 31.06 -18.97 -5.47
CA GLN A 48 30.25 -17.76 -5.29
C GLN A 48 29.39 -17.43 -6.52
N LEU A 49 29.78 -17.94 -7.69
CA LEU A 49 29.04 -17.80 -8.94
C LEU A 49 28.10 -18.97 -9.21
N ALA A 50 28.16 -20.05 -8.43
CA ALA A 50 27.40 -21.28 -8.70
C ALA A 50 25.88 -21.06 -8.68
N ASP A 51 25.41 -20.12 -7.87
CA ASP A 51 23.98 -19.77 -7.80
C ASP A 51 23.51 -19.00 -9.05
N PHE A 52 24.44 -18.42 -9.83
CA PHE A 52 24.15 -17.49 -10.93
C PHE A 52 24.61 -17.97 -12.30
N ILE A 53 25.58 -18.87 -12.35
CA ILE A 53 26.22 -19.32 -13.58
C ILE A 53 26.39 -20.83 -13.51
N SER A 54 25.85 -21.53 -14.51
CA SER A 54 26.02 -22.97 -14.71
C SER A 54 26.78 -23.26 -15.99
N GLU A 55 27.65 -24.27 -15.97
CA GLU A 55 28.40 -24.72 -17.14
C GLU A 55 27.57 -25.69 -17.98
N THR A 56 27.54 -25.45 -19.29
CA THR A 56 26.85 -26.28 -20.28
C THR A 56 27.79 -27.36 -20.83
N PRO A 57 27.27 -28.45 -21.41
CA PRO A 57 28.10 -29.52 -22.00
C PRO A 57 29.04 -29.03 -23.11
N ASP A 58 28.70 -27.92 -23.77
CA ASP A 58 29.46 -27.34 -24.88
C ASP A 58 30.60 -26.41 -24.42
N GLY A 59 30.84 -26.31 -23.11
CA GLY A 59 31.87 -25.43 -22.54
C GLY A 59 31.48 -23.94 -22.50
N LEU A 60 30.21 -23.64 -22.75
CA LEU A 60 29.59 -22.32 -22.55
C LEU A 60 28.92 -22.24 -21.17
N TYR A 61 28.51 -21.04 -20.78
CA TYR A 61 27.84 -20.78 -19.51
C TYR A 61 26.42 -20.25 -19.71
N ASP A 62 25.52 -20.64 -18.82
CA ASP A 62 24.15 -20.11 -18.72
C ASP A 62 23.98 -19.31 -17.44
N ALA A 63 23.18 -18.24 -17.51
CA ALA A 63 22.83 -17.40 -16.37
C ALA A 63 21.49 -17.85 -15.76
N SER A 64 21.43 -17.88 -14.44
CA SER A 64 20.24 -18.27 -13.66
C SER A 64 20.10 -17.37 -12.43
N ASN A 65 18.89 -17.26 -11.88
CA ASN A 65 18.58 -16.57 -10.62
C ASN A 65 19.00 -15.07 -10.58
N CYS A 66 19.06 -14.39 -11.73
CA CYS A 66 19.45 -12.98 -11.79
C CYS A 66 18.26 -12.02 -12.00
N GLN A 67 17.09 -12.51 -12.46
CA GLN A 67 15.91 -11.65 -12.67
C GLN A 67 15.31 -11.09 -11.38
N ASN A 68 15.25 -11.90 -10.32
CA ASN A 68 14.41 -11.62 -9.15
C ASN A 68 15.21 -11.14 -7.93
N ILE A 69 16.42 -10.63 -8.14
CA ILE A 69 17.28 -10.10 -7.08
C ILE A 69 17.69 -8.67 -7.38
N SER A 70 17.96 -7.89 -6.34
CA SER A 70 18.48 -6.53 -6.53
C SER A 70 19.99 -6.53 -6.79
N GLU A 71 20.50 -5.51 -7.47
CA GLU A 71 21.94 -5.30 -7.66
C GLU A 71 22.71 -5.28 -6.32
N VAL A 72 22.09 -4.74 -5.27
CA VAL A 72 22.65 -4.70 -3.91
C VAL A 72 22.77 -6.11 -3.33
N GLU A 73 21.75 -6.94 -3.51
CA GLU A 73 21.71 -8.32 -3.06
C GLU A 73 22.72 -9.20 -3.80
N PHE A 74 22.78 -9.07 -5.13
CA PHE A 74 23.81 -9.71 -5.96
C PHE A 74 25.23 -9.35 -5.50
N SER A 75 25.50 -8.06 -5.27
CA SER A 75 26.80 -7.61 -4.76
C SER A 75 27.12 -8.16 -3.36
N LYS A 76 26.12 -8.42 -2.52
CA LYS A 76 26.31 -9.01 -1.19
C LYS A 76 26.64 -10.50 -1.28
N LEU A 77 25.92 -11.26 -2.10
CA LEU A 77 26.15 -12.70 -2.29
C LEU A 77 27.57 -12.97 -2.82
N LEU A 78 28.04 -12.12 -3.74
CA LEU A 78 29.41 -12.18 -4.26
C LEU A 78 30.47 -11.60 -3.30
N SER A 79 30.10 -10.91 -2.23
CA SER A 79 31.10 -10.36 -1.30
C SER A 79 31.92 -11.46 -0.62
N GLN A 80 33.25 -11.36 -0.64
CA GLN A 80 34.12 -12.31 0.06
C GLN A 80 34.08 -12.17 1.59
N SER A 81 33.65 -11.02 2.12
CA SER A 81 33.53 -10.79 3.57
C SER A 81 32.22 -11.37 4.12
N LYS A 82 32.33 -12.32 5.07
CA LYS A 82 31.19 -12.89 5.81
C LYS A 82 30.33 -11.82 6.51
N ASN A 83 30.97 -10.76 7.04
CA ASN A 83 30.26 -9.64 7.68
C ASN A 83 29.40 -8.82 6.72
N ARG A 84 29.70 -8.86 5.41
CA ARG A 84 28.94 -8.13 4.39
C ARG A 84 27.71 -8.90 3.90
N ARG A 85 27.72 -10.23 4.07
CA ARG A 85 26.61 -11.13 3.72
C ARG A 85 25.54 -11.23 4.82
N GLY A 86 25.93 -10.98 6.07
CA GLY A 86 25.05 -11.15 7.23
C GLY A 86 23.95 -10.07 7.33
N LEU A 87 22.78 -10.48 7.82
CA LEU A 87 21.73 -9.56 8.22
C LEU A 87 22.26 -8.51 9.21
N GLY A 88 21.88 -7.24 9.02
CA GLY A 88 22.39 -6.14 9.84
C GLY A 88 23.84 -5.76 9.56
N HIS A 89 24.37 -6.05 8.36
CA HIS A 89 25.70 -5.58 7.92
C HIS A 89 25.87 -4.05 8.03
N ASN A 90 24.78 -3.31 7.88
CA ASN A 90 24.70 -1.85 7.99
C ASN A 90 24.51 -1.34 9.43
N CYS A 91 24.19 -2.20 10.38
CA CYS A 91 24.09 -1.84 11.80
C CYS A 91 25.47 -1.76 12.45
N ARG A 92 25.67 -0.77 13.31
CA ARG A 92 26.89 -0.58 14.11
C ARG A 92 26.82 -1.36 15.41
N SER A 93 25.65 -1.41 16.05
CA SER A 93 25.45 -2.10 17.31
C SER A 93 25.32 -3.61 17.14
N LYS A 94 26.02 -4.38 17.98
CA LYS A 94 25.82 -5.84 18.05
C LYS A 94 24.43 -6.20 18.55
N LEU A 95 23.86 -5.40 19.46
CA LEU A 95 22.51 -5.59 19.97
C LEU A 95 21.47 -5.35 18.88
N ALA A 96 21.64 -4.30 18.06
CA ALA A 96 20.75 -4.04 16.93
C ALA A 96 20.74 -5.22 15.94
N LYS A 97 21.91 -5.79 15.60
CA LYS A 97 22.00 -6.99 14.73
C LYS A 97 21.27 -8.19 15.33
N ALA A 98 21.46 -8.45 16.61
CA ALA A 98 20.80 -9.56 17.30
C ALA A 98 19.27 -9.37 17.34
N LEU A 99 18.80 -8.14 17.57
CA LEU A 99 17.38 -7.80 17.54
C LEU A 99 16.78 -7.96 16.14
N LEU A 100 17.48 -7.52 15.08
CA LEU A 100 17.01 -7.70 13.70
C LEU A 100 16.85 -9.18 13.33
N SER A 101 17.80 -10.03 13.71
CA SER A 101 17.70 -11.47 13.44
C SER A 101 16.47 -12.06 14.14
N LYS A 102 16.32 -11.80 15.44
CA LYS A 102 15.14 -12.26 16.20
C LYS A 102 13.84 -11.70 15.65
N SER A 103 13.86 -10.46 15.19
CA SER A 103 12.71 -9.79 14.60
C SER A 103 12.27 -10.49 13.32
N LYS A 104 13.22 -10.83 12.44
CA LYS A 104 12.98 -11.60 11.22
C LYS A 104 12.35 -12.96 11.56
N ASP A 105 12.97 -13.69 12.48
CA ASP A 105 12.51 -15.03 12.89
C ASP A 105 11.09 -14.97 13.50
N ASN A 106 10.80 -13.98 14.35
CA ASN A 106 9.48 -13.81 14.94
C ASN A 106 8.40 -13.46 13.90
N MET A 107 8.72 -12.65 12.88
CA MET A 107 7.76 -12.37 11.83
C MET A 107 7.50 -13.59 10.95
N LEU A 108 8.54 -14.36 10.60
CA LEU A 108 8.37 -15.62 9.88
C LEU A 108 7.53 -16.62 10.68
N LEU A 109 7.80 -16.75 11.97
CA LEU A 109 7.03 -17.59 12.87
C LEU A 109 5.56 -17.14 12.95
N ALA A 110 5.29 -15.83 12.98
CA ALA A 110 3.92 -15.32 12.93
C ALA A 110 3.18 -15.84 11.68
N LEU A 111 3.82 -15.72 10.50
CA LEU A 111 3.25 -16.20 9.23
C LEU A 111 3.02 -17.71 9.23
N GLU A 112 3.99 -18.49 9.72
CA GLU A 112 3.87 -19.95 9.79
C GLU A 112 2.74 -20.39 10.71
N LEU A 113 2.60 -19.75 11.88
CA LEU A 113 1.56 -20.06 12.86
C LEU A 113 0.18 -19.69 12.32
N TYR A 114 0.04 -18.54 11.66
CA TYR A 114 -1.23 -18.15 11.06
C TYR A 114 -1.67 -19.11 9.94
N ASN A 115 -0.72 -19.52 9.09
CA ASN A 115 -1.02 -20.39 7.96
C ASN A 115 -1.17 -21.87 8.31
N ARG A 116 -0.99 -22.25 9.59
CA ARG A 116 -1.22 -23.62 10.06
C ARG A 116 -2.73 -23.88 10.22
N PRO A 117 -3.39 -24.69 9.35
CA PRO A 117 -4.85 -24.80 9.34
C PRO A 117 -5.42 -25.43 10.61
N SER A 118 -4.67 -26.35 11.24
CA SER A 118 -5.08 -27.08 12.44
C SER A 118 -4.92 -26.31 13.75
N LEU A 119 -4.41 -25.07 13.70
CA LEU A 119 -4.16 -24.28 14.90
C LEU A 119 -5.36 -23.38 15.21
N GLU A 120 -6.09 -23.70 16.28
CA GLU A 120 -7.29 -22.94 16.67
C GLU A 120 -6.96 -21.50 17.09
N ASN A 121 -5.90 -21.33 17.90
CA ASN A 121 -5.46 -20.03 18.41
C ASN A 121 -4.47 -19.31 17.47
N LYS A 122 -4.53 -19.59 16.16
CA LYS A 122 -3.58 -19.05 15.17
C LYS A 122 -3.54 -17.52 15.12
N MET A 123 -4.66 -16.85 15.37
CA MET A 123 -4.73 -15.38 15.39
C MET A 123 -4.04 -14.79 16.63
N ASP A 124 -4.17 -15.44 17.78
CA ASP A 124 -3.48 -15.04 19.02
C ASP A 124 -1.98 -15.20 18.85
N ALA A 125 -1.58 -16.38 18.38
CA ALA A 125 -0.19 -16.73 18.15
C ALA A 125 0.47 -15.78 17.14
N PHE A 126 -0.25 -15.46 16.04
CA PHE A 126 0.17 -14.44 15.09
C PHE A 126 0.34 -13.08 15.78
N SER A 127 -0.67 -12.59 16.51
CA SER A 127 -0.64 -11.26 17.14
C SER A 127 0.53 -11.11 18.13
N MET A 128 0.84 -12.17 18.89
CA MET A 128 1.97 -12.19 19.82
C MET A 128 3.32 -12.10 19.08
N CYS A 129 3.53 -12.97 18.09
CA CYS A 129 4.78 -13.00 17.32
C CYS A 129 4.96 -11.73 16.47
N PHE A 130 3.88 -11.23 15.85
CA PHE A 130 3.84 -10.00 15.08
C PHE A 130 4.24 -8.79 15.91
N CYS A 131 3.63 -8.61 17.09
CA CYS A 131 3.96 -7.48 17.97
C CYS A 131 5.42 -7.56 18.45
N THR A 132 5.90 -8.78 18.75
CA THR A 132 7.29 -9.01 19.18
C THR A 132 8.28 -8.69 18.07
N ALA A 133 7.98 -9.08 16.83
CA ALA A 133 8.79 -8.74 15.66
C ALA A 133 8.89 -7.23 15.48
N TRP A 134 7.75 -6.52 15.42
CA TRP A 134 7.75 -5.06 15.30
C TRP A 134 8.51 -4.36 16.44
N GLU A 135 8.35 -4.82 17.68
CA GLU A 135 9.06 -4.24 18.82
C GLU A 135 10.59 -4.39 18.68
N GLN A 136 11.06 -5.58 18.28
CA GLN A 136 12.49 -5.85 18.09
C GLN A 136 13.07 -5.07 16.91
N PHE A 137 12.34 -5.00 15.79
CA PHE A 137 12.72 -4.19 14.64
C PHE A 137 12.85 -2.71 15.00
N LEU A 138 11.83 -2.13 15.62
CA LEU A 138 11.83 -0.70 15.97
C LEU A 138 12.91 -0.39 17.01
N LYS A 139 13.16 -1.28 17.98
CA LYS A 139 14.30 -1.14 18.89
C LYS A 139 15.62 -1.13 18.14
N ALA A 140 15.84 -2.03 17.19
CA ALA A 140 17.06 -2.02 16.38
C ALA A 140 17.22 -0.71 15.60
N ALA A 141 16.13 -0.21 15.00
CA ALA A 141 16.14 1.06 14.27
C ALA A 141 16.42 2.27 15.19
N LEU A 142 15.83 2.31 16.39
CA LEU A 142 16.08 3.34 17.40
C LEU A 142 17.51 3.29 17.95
N ILE A 143 18.11 2.10 18.10
CA ILE A 143 19.51 1.95 18.50
C ILE A 143 20.44 2.56 17.45
N GLU A 144 20.18 2.31 16.16
CA GLU A 144 21.03 2.83 15.08
C GLU A 144 20.84 4.34 14.85
N ARG A 145 19.63 4.88 15.10
CA ARG A 145 19.32 6.31 14.98
C ARG A 145 19.79 7.12 16.19
N ASP A 146 19.47 6.66 17.40
CA ASP A 146 19.57 7.44 18.64
C ASP A 146 20.60 6.86 19.64
N GLY A 147 21.23 5.71 19.33
CA GLY A 147 22.21 5.03 20.16
C GLY A 147 21.61 3.99 21.13
N GLU A 148 22.43 3.05 21.61
CA GLU A 148 21.96 1.89 22.41
C GLU A 148 21.18 2.25 23.68
N LYS A 149 21.45 3.41 24.29
CA LYS A 149 20.76 3.86 25.51
C LYS A 149 19.29 4.23 25.25
N SER A 150 18.90 4.48 24.00
CA SER A 150 17.55 4.97 23.64
C SER A 150 16.44 3.99 24.01
N ILE A 151 16.73 2.69 24.01
CA ILE A 151 15.75 1.63 24.25
C ILE A 151 15.65 1.16 25.70
N PHE A 152 16.51 1.66 26.60
CA PHE A 152 16.55 1.23 28.00
C PHE A 152 15.93 2.29 28.93
N ARG A 153 15.13 1.81 29.87
CA ARG A 153 14.63 2.53 31.04
C ARG A 153 15.58 2.36 32.22
N THR A 154 15.27 3.05 33.33
CA THR A 154 15.98 2.93 34.61
C THR A 154 15.99 1.49 35.10
N LYS A 155 17.04 1.08 35.82
CA LYS A 155 17.14 -0.28 36.38
C LYS A 155 16.18 -0.44 37.55
N THR A 156 15.22 -1.36 37.42
CA THR A 156 14.21 -1.62 38.47
C THR A 156 14.49 -2.93 39.23
N LYS A 157 15.00 -3.97 38.56
CA LYS A 157 15.17 -5.33 39.12
C LYS A 157 16.55 -5.95 38.84
N GLY A 158 17.61 -5.15 38.88
CA GLY A 158 19.00 -5.59 38.64
C GLY A 158 19.43 -5.64 37.16
N PHE A 159 18.47 -5.74 36.22
CA PHE A 159 18.69 -5.53 34.79
C PHE A 159 18.04 -4.23 34.30
N LYS A 160 18.47 -3.73 33.14
CA LYS A 160 17.86 -2.56 32.50
C LYS A 160 16.56 -2.99 31.84
N GLU A 161 15.45 -2.39 32.24
CA GLU A 161 14.17 -2.56 31.58
C GLU A 161 14.22 -1.91 30.19
N THR A 162 13.52 -2.45 29.19
CA THR A 162 13.45 -1.86 27.85
C THR A 162 12.10 -1.23 27.59
N ILE A 163 12.05 -0.24 26.70
CA ILE A 163 10.80 0.35 26.22
C ILE A 163 9.88 -0.70 25.56
N SER A 164 8.58 -0.49 25.65
CA SER A 164 7.54 -1.33 25.02
C SER A 164 7.33 -1.01 23.54
N LEU A 165 6.60 -1.87 22.81
CA LEU A 165 6.16 -1.61 21.45
C LEU A 165 5.48 -0.24 21.28
N ARG A 166 4.54 0.10 22.17
CA ARG A 166 3.79 1.38 22.12
C ARG A 166 4.74 2.58 22.17
N GLU A 167 5.70 2.57 23.09
CA GLU A 167 6.74 3.62 23.16
C GLU A 167 7.66 3.62 21.95
N CYS A 168 8.00 2.45 21.39
CA CYS A 168 8.79 2.37 20.17
C CYS A 168 8.06 3.06 19.00
N LEU A 169 6.77 2.80 18.85
CA LEU A 169 5.92 3.39 17.82
C LEU A 169 5.81 4.91 17.98
N GLU A 170 5.60 5.40 19.20
CA GLU A 170 5.56 6.83 19.51
C GLU A 170 6.85 7.56 19.16
N ARG A 171 8.00 6.93 19.38
CA ARG A 171 9.32 7.54 19.10
C ARG A 171 9.77 7.42 17.66
N TYR A 172 9.24 6.44 16.93
CA TYR A 172 9.66 6.15 15.56
C TYR A 172 8.72 6.78 14.52
N TYR A 173 7.40 6.75 14.74
CA TYR A 173 6.41 7.24 13.78
C TYR A 173 5.60 8.44 14.31
N PRO A 174 5.21 9.37 13.42
CA PRO A 174 4.25 10.42 13.77
C PRO A 174 2.86 9.82 14.08
N ALA A 175 2.06 10.51 14.90
CA ALA A 175 0.75 10.04 15.35
C ALA A 175 -0.25 9.74 14.22
N ASN A 176 -0.10 10.40 13.06
CA ASN A 176 -0.97 10.22 11.90
C ASN A 176 -0.53 9.09 10.95
N SER A 177 0.56 8.37 11.24
CA SER A 177 1.04 7.27 10.39
C SER A 177 0.04 6.12 10.36
N LYS A 178 -0.31 5.65 9.16
CA LYS A 178 -1.22 4.52 8.95
C LYS A 178 -0.59 3.19 9.34
N ILE A 179 0.70 3.03 9.03
CA ILE A 179 1.53 1.92 9.52
C ILE A 179 1.49 1.84 11.05
N ARG A 180 1.64 2.99 11.73
CA ARG A 180 1.56 3.04 13.19
C ARG A 180 0.19 2.58 13.69
N LYS A 181 -0.90 3.10 13.12
CA LYS A 181 -2.27 2.71 13.48
C LYS A 181 -2.53 1.23 13.26
N ASN A 182 -2.02 0.65 12.17
CA ASN A 182 -2.12 -0.78 11.92
C ASN A 182 -1.47 -1.60 13.06
N ILE A 183 -0.23 -1.26 13.43
CA ILE A 183 0.51 -1.98 14.47
C ILE A 183 -0.15 -1.78 15.85
N GLU A 184 -0.65 -0.57 16.13
CA GLU A 184 -1.42 -0.28 17.36
C GLU A 184 -2.70 -1.10 17.43
N GLN A 185 -3.38 -1.32 16.30
CA GLN A 185 -4.58 -2.15 16.23
C GLN A 185 -4.28 -3.61 16.54
N VAL A 186 -3.20 -4.17 15.97
CA VAL A 186 -2.79 -5.55 16.28
C VAL A 186 -2.31 -5.68 17.73
N ALA A 187 -1.65 -4.65 18.28
CA ALA A 187 -1.29 -4.61 19.70
C ALA A 187 -2.53 -4.52 20.61
N TYR A 188 -3.59 -3.82 20.18
CA TYR A 188 -4.88 -3.82 20.88
C TYR A 188 -5.51 -5.22 20.89
N PHE A 189 -5.49 -5.94 19.77
CA PHE A 189 -5.96 -7.32 19.71
C PHE A 189 -5.22 -8.23 20.71
N ARG A 190 -3.89 -8.13 20.75
CA ARG A 190 -3.06 -8.88 21.71
C ARG A 190 -3.37 -8.53 23.17
N ASP A 191 -3.56 -7.25 23.48
CA ASP A 191 -3.64 -6.77 24.87
C ASP A 191 -5.05 -6.85 25.47
N GLN A 192 -6.08 -6.59 24.66
CA GLN A 192 -7.45 -6.31 25.14
C GLN A 192 -8.50 -7.26 24.57
N ALA A 193 -8.30 -7.76 23.35
CA ALA A 193 -9.31 -8.55 22.64
C ALA A 193 -8.84 -9.97 22.31
N VAL A 194 -7.79 -10.46 22.94
CA VAL A 194 -7.21 -11.79 22.63
C VAL A 194 -8.24 -12.92 22.80
N HIS A 195 -9.12 -12.82 23.79
CA HIS A 195 -10.18 -13.79 24.04
C HIS A 195 -11.37 -13.67 23.06
N LEU A 196 -11.39 -12.61 22.23
CA LEU A 196 -12.40 -12.35 21.22
C LEU A 196 -11.91 -12.68 19.80
N LEU A 197 -10.64 -13.07 19.64
CA LEU A 197 -10.05 -13.48 18.36
C LEU A 197 -10.55 -14.87 17.94
N MET A 198 -11.83 -14.94 17.57
CA MET A 198 -12.49 -16.18 17.15
C MET A 198 -12.48 -16.36 15.63
N PRO A 199 -12.54 -17.60 15.11
CA PRO A 199 -12.47 -17.88 13.67
C PRO A 199 -13.45 -17.06 12.81
N GLU A 200 -14.61 -16.70 13.36
CA GLU A 200 -15.68 -15.96 12.70
C GLU A 200 -15.30 -14.54 12.25
N ILE A 201 -14.31 -13.95 12.93
CA ILE A 201 -13.80 -12.60 12.62
C ILE A 201 -12.46 -12.66 11.87
N GLN A 202 -11.98 -13.86 11.55
CA GLN A 202 -10.73 -14.07 10.82
C GLN A 202 -10.74 -13.32 9.47
N GLY A 203 -11.85 -13.32 8.74
CA GLY A 203 -11.98 -12.63 7.46
C GLY A 203 -11.65 -11.13 7.55
N ILE A 204 -12.23 -10.41 8.50
CA ILE A 204 -11.96 -8.97 8.70
C ILE A 204 -10.55 -8.72 9.24
N ILE A 205 -10.12 -9.47 10.26
CA ILE A 205 -8.81 -9.27 10.93
C ILE A 205 -7.64 -9.59 10.01
N SER A 206 -7.76 -10.62 9.18
CA SER A 206 -6.72 -11.01 8.21
C SER A 206 -6.28 -9.83 7.34
N ARG A 207 -7.19 -8.89 7.02
CA ARG A 207 -6.90 -7.70 6.22
C ARG A 207 -5.95 -6.73 6.93
N VAL A 208 -6.13 -6.56 8.24
CA VAL A 208 -5.24 -5.76 9.09
C VAL A 208 -3.89 -6.47 9.22
N PHE A 209 -3.90 -7.79 9.44
CA PHE A 209 -2.66 -8.59 9.55
C PHE A 209 -1.83 -8.56 8.26
N GLN A 210 -2.44 -8.77 7.10
CA GLN A 210 -1.75 -8.75 5.81
C GLN A 210 -1.10 -7.38 5.56
N SER A 211 -1.83 -6.30 5.81
CA SER A 211 -1.27 -4.94 5.71
C SER A 211 -0.07 -4.76 6.64
N GLY A 212 -0.18 -5.22 7.89
CA GLY A 212 0.91 -5.17 8.86
C GLY A 212 2.15 -5.95 8.43
N VAL A 213 1.97 -7.12 7.82
CA VAL A 213 3.06 -7.95 7.28
C VAL A 213 3.73 -7.22 6.11
N LEU A 214 2.95 -6.73 5.14
CA LEU A 214 3.47 -5.98 4.00
C LEU A 214 4.26 -4.75 4.45
N ASN A 215 3.74 -4.02 5.44
CA ASN A 215 4.41 -2.88 6.05
C ASN A 215 5.72 -3.30 6.72
N TYR A 216 5.72 -4.41 7.45
CA TYR A 216 6.93 -4.91 8.09
C TYR A 216 7.98 -5.29 7.05
N THR A 217 7.59 -6.04 6.03
CA THR A 217 8.50 -6.47 4.96
C THR A 217 9.16 -5.27 4.30
N SER A 218 8.37 -4.29 3.87
CA SER A 218 8.89 -3.08 3.22
C SER A 218 9.83 -2.27 4.13
N GLN A 219 9.46 -2.07 5.40
CA GLN A 219 10.31 -1.35 6.36
C GLN A 219 11.59 -2.13 6.68
N PHE A 220 11.51 -3.45 6.79
CA PHE A 220 12.63 -4.32 7.05
C PHE A 220 13.61 -4.35 5.88
N GLU A 221 13.12 -4.47 4.65
CA GLU A 221 13.93 -4.47 3.42
C GLU A 221 14.58 -3.10 3.20
N SER A 222 13.82 -2.02 3.38
CA SER A 222 14.34 -0.66 3.32
C SER A 222 15.45 -0.43 4.35
N PHE A 223 15.26 -0.92 5.58
CA PHE A 223 16.23 -0.74 6.66
C PHE A 223 17.46 -1.64 6.52
N THR A 224 17.30 -2.90 6.10
CA THR A 224 18.39 -3.89 6.09
C THR A 224 19.06 -4.05 4.73
N GLU A 225 18.45 -3.51 3.67
CA GLU A 225 18.81 -3.70 2.26
C GLU A 225 18.91 -5.20 1.89
N VAL A 226 18.12 -6.07 2.54
CA VAL A 226 18.08 -7.52 2.33
C VAL A 226 16.63 -7.93 2.22
N SER A 227 16.32 -8.79 1.24
CA SER A 227 14.99 -9.36 1.07
C SER A 227 14.51 -10.07 2.35
N PHE A 228 13.25 -9.80 2.74
CA PHE A 228 12.68 -10.39 3.94
C PHE A 228 12.33 -11.87 3.71
N ILE A 229 11.66 -12.16 2.60
CA ILE A 229 11.13 -13.47 2.21
C ILE A 229 11.78 -13.93 0.90
N ASN A 230 12.25 -15.17 0.85
CA ASN A 230 12.69 -15.80 -0.39
C ASN A 230 11.46 -16.19 -1.23
N ASN A 231 11.60 -16.23 -2.57
CA ASN A 231 10.49 -16.49 -3.50
C ASN A 231 9.67 -17.77 -3.20
N SER A 232 10.26 -18.78 -2.55
CA SER A 232 9.56 -20.00 -2.12
C SER A 232 8.48 -19.79 -1.05
N HIS A 233 8.48 -18.64 -0.38
CA HIS A 233 7.66 -18.35 0.80
C HIS A 233 6.65 -17.21 0.55
N THR A 234 6.57 -16.68 -0.68
CA THR A 234 5.65 -15.59 -1.06
C THR A 234 4.18 -15.92 -0.78
N GLY A 235 3.80 -17.19 -0.92
CA GLY A 235 2.44 -17.66 -0.62
C GLY A 235 2.01 -17.48 0.84
N MET A 236 2.96 -17.37 1.79
CA MET A 236 2.64 -17.16 3.21
C MET A 236 2.21 -15.73 3.55
N ILE A 237 2.42 -14.76 2.64
CA ILE A 237 2.01 -13.36 2.81
C ILE A 237 0.49 -13.21 2.62
N SER A 238 -0.11 -14.07 1.78
CA SER A 238 -1.55 -14.13 1.57
C SER A 238 -2.21 -14.89 2.71
N LEU A 239 -2.53 -14.17 3.79
CA LEU A 239 -3.22 -14.74 4.95
C LEU A 239 -4.67 -15.09 4.59
N VAL A 240 -4.91 -16.35 4.21
CA VAL A 240 -6.25 -16.82 3.81
C VAL A 240 -7.18 -16.85 5.03
N GLY A 241 -8.36 -16.26 4.89
CA GLY A 241 -9.45 -16.34 5.87
C GLY A 241 -10.77 -16.54 5.16
N GLU A 242 -11.69 -17.29 5.77
CA GLU A 242 -13.06 -17.36 5.28
C GLU A 242 -13.78 -16.05 5.63
N PHE A 243 -14.41 -15.43 4.64
CA PHE A 243 -15.20 -14.19 4.80
C PHE A 243 -16.66 -14.46 5.17
N LYS A 244 -16.99 -15.70 5.55
CA LYS A 244 -18.35 -16.09 5.94
C LYS A 244 -18.44 -16.13 7.45
N SER A 245 -18.99 -15.07 8.05
CA SER A 245 -19.37 -15.12 9.45
C SER A 245 -20.67 -15.95 9.59
N PRO A 246 -20.74 -16.90 10.53
CA PRO A 246 -21.95 -17.66 10.77
C PRO A 246 -23.08 -16.75 11.29
N PRO A 247 -24.36 -17.14 11.14
CA PRO A 247 -25.48 -16.42 11.71
C PRO A 247 -25.31 -16.22 13.22
N ILE A 248 -25.72 -15.05 13.73
CA ILE A 248 -25.60 -14.66 15.15
C ILE A 248 -26.23 -15.73 16.07
N SER A 249 -27.33 -16.35 15.67
CA SER A 249 -27.97 -17.42 16.44
C SER A 249 -27.06 -18.63 16.70
N ILE A 250 -26.22 -18.98 15.72
CA ILE A 250 -25.24 -20.06 15.85
C ILE A 250 -24.10 -19.62 16.77
N MET A 251 -23.60 -18.39 16.60
CA MET A 251 -22.56 -17.85 17.48
C MET A 251 -23.01 -17.79 18.93
N LYS A 252 -24.25 -17.36 19.21
CA LYS A 252 -24.82 -17.35 20.57
C LYS A 252 -24.95 -18.75 21.15
N SER A 253 -25.26 -19.76 20.33
CA SER A 253 -25.28 -21.15 20.79
C SER A 253 -23.89 -21.68 21.14
N THR A 254 -22.84 -21.22 20.45
CA THR A 254 -21.46 -21.71 20.65
C THR A 254 -20.73 -20.96 21.76
N TYR A 255 -20.85 -19.63 21.80
CA TYR A 255 -20.06 -18.74 22.64
C TYR A 255 -20.87 -18.02 23.74
N GLY A 256 -22.19 -18.21 23.77
CA GLY A 256 -23.07 -17.55 24.74
C GLY A 256 -23.08 -16.03 24.57
N ASP A 257 -23.00 -15.31 25.68
CA ASP A 257 -23.11 -13.84 25.72
C ASP A 257 -21.93 -13.13 25.01
N ILE A 258 -20.77 -13.78 24.93
CA ILE A 258 -19.55 -13.25 24.27
C ILE A 258 -19.75 -13.07 22.75
N ALA A 259 -20.74 -13.75 22.16
CA ALA A 259 -21.06 -13.63 20.75
C ALA A 259 -21.40 -12.17 20.34
N ASP A 260 -22.01 -11.39 21.24
CA ASP A 260 -22.32 -9.99 20.99
C ASP A 260 -21.04 -9.13 20.97
N ASP A 261 -20.10 -9.37 21.90
CA ASP A 261 -18.80 -8.69 21.95
C ASP A 261 -17.93 -8.99 20.71
N ILE A 262 -17.95 -10.25 20.23
CA ILE A 262 -17.24 -10.65 19.00
C ILE A 262 -17.81 -9.88 17.80
N LEU A 263 -19.14 -9.74 17.72
CA LEU A 263 -19.79 -9.01 16.63
C LEU A 263 -19.51 -7.51 16.70
N GLU A 264 -19.51 -6.93 17.89
CA GLU A 264 -19.17 -5.52 18.10
C GLU A 264 -17.73 -5.24 17.67
N LEU A 265 -16.79 -6.10 18.06
CA LEU A 265 -15.40 -6.02 17.62
C LEU A 265 -15.29 -6.11 16.10
N ALA A 266 -15.95 -7.08 15.46
CA ALA A 266 -15.95 -7.23 14.02
C ALA A 266 -16.45 -5.98 13.30
N THR A 267 -17.58 -5.43 13.77
CA THR A 267 -18.22 -4.23 13.21
C THR A 267 -17.35 -3.00 13.40
N SER A 268 -16.70 -2.86 14.56
CA SER A 268 -15.76 -1.77 14.85
C SER A 268 -14.59 -1.78 13.87
N ILE A 269 -13.94 -2.94 13.69
CA ILE A 269 -12.82 -3.07 12.77
C ILE A 269 -13.28 -2.82 11.33
N GLU A 270 -14.44 -3.34 10.92
CA GLU A 270 -14.97 -3.09 9.58
C GLU A 270 -15.21 -1.60 9.32
N ASN A 271 -15.76 -0.88 10.28
CA ASN A 271 -15.93 0.56 10.21
C ASN A 271 -14.58 1.29 10.09
N GLU A 272 -13.59 0.93 10.90
CA GLU A 272 -12.25 1.53 10.84
C GLU A 272 -11.57 1.27 9.48
N VAL A 273 -11.66 0.05 8.97
CA VAL A 273 -11.11 -0.33 7.65
C VAL A 273 -11.77 0.48 6.55
N ASN A 274 -13.09 0.59 6.56
CA ASN A 274 -13.86 1.34 5.56
C ASN A 274 -13.61 2.85 5.62
N GLN A 275 -13.47 3.41 6.84
CA GLN A 275 -13.18 4.83 7.04
C GLN A 275 -11.74 5.19 6.64
N SER A 276 -10.77 4.32 6.95
CA SER A 276 -9.37 4.57 6.63
C SER A 276 -9.14 4.46 5.12
N ASN A 277 -9.75 3.46 4.46
CA ASN A 277 -9.63 3.17 3.03
C ASN A 277 -8.18 3.28 2.50
N ASP A 278 -7.26 2.69 3.26
CA ASP A 278 -5.82 2.82 3.07
C ASP A 278 -5.14 1.45 3.23
N ILE A 279 -4.36 1.08 2.22
CA ILE A 279 -3.67 -0.22 2.15
C ILE A 279 -2.62 -0.38 3.25
N GLU A 280 -2.05 0.72 3.78
CA GLU A 280 -1.11 0.70 4.89
C GLU A 280 -1.81 0.44 6.23
N PHE A 281 -3.13 0.60 6.30
CA PHE A 281 -3.90 0.24 7.48
C PHE A 281 -4.54 -1.15 7.37
N ALA A 282 -5.19 -1.46 6.24
CA ALA A 282 -5.80 -2.75 5.99
C ALA A 282 -6.03 -2.95 4.48
N ILE A 283 -5.96 -4.20 4.03
CA ILE A 283 -6.24 -4.52 2.62
C ILE A 283 -7.75 -4.32 2.33
N PRO A 284 -8.13 -3.52 1.31
CA PRO A 284 -9.54 -3.32 0.97
C PRO A 284 -10.15 -4.60 0.37
N LEU A 285 -11.44 -4.83 0.59
CA LEU A 285 -12.17 -6.03 0.11
C LEU A 285 -12.57 -5.93 -1.38
N ASN A 286 -12.15 -4.88 -2.08
CA ASN A 286 -12.52 -4.63 -3.47
C ASN A 286 -11.74 -5.54 -4.42
N VAL A 287 -11.99 -6.84 -4.36
CA VAL A 287 -11.54 -7.78 -5.38
C VAL A 287 -12.58 -7.78 -6.48
N LYS A 288 -12.50 -6.84 -7.42
CA LYS A 288 -12.96 -7.15 -8.77
C LYS A 288 -11.77 -7.81 -9.40
N LEU A 289 -11.81 -9.10 -9.71
CA LEU A 289 -10.83 -9.67 -10.63
C LEU A 289 -10.98 -8.93 -11.97
N ILE A 290 -10.27 -7.83 -12.17
CA ILE A 290 -10.15 -7.24 -13.49
C ILE A 290 -9.20 -8.16 -14.23
N PHE A 291 -9.80 -9.10 -14.97
CA PHE A 291 -9.12 -9.72 -16.10
C PHE A 291 -8.84 -8.60 -17.10
N ALA A 292 -7.77 -7.84 -16.89
CA ALA A 292 -7.24 -6.98 -17.93
C ALA A 292 -6.60 -7.91 -18.95
N THR A 293 -7.39 -8.41 -19.89
CA THR A 293 -6.88 -8.93 -21.15
C THR A 293 -6.46 -7.72 -21.98
N ASP A 294 -5.21 -7.30 -21.88
CA ASP A 294 -4.58 -6.62 -23.02
C ASP A 294 -3.05 -6.61 -22.91
N ASP A 295 -2.47 -7.79 -23.05
CA ASP A 295 -1.22 -7.90 -23.80
C ASP A 295 -1.59 -8.58 -25.12
N ALA A 296 -0.95 -8.22 -26.24
CA ALA A 296 -1.25 -8.75 -27.58
C ALA A 296 -1.18 -10.30 -27.71
N GLN A 297 -0.81 -11.02 -26.64
CA GLN A 297 -0.79 -12.48 -26.52
C GLN A 297 -1.86 -13.08 -25.58
N GLY A 298 -2.75 -12.29 -24.97
CA GLY A 298 -3.90 -12.82 -24.21
C GLY A 298 -3.59 -13.38 -22.81
N ASN A 299 -2.48 -12.99 -22.19
CA ASN A 299 -2.14 -13.42 -20.82
C ASN A 299 -2.84 -12.57 -19.75
N THR A 300 -3.22 -13.22 -18.64
CA THR A 300 -3.92 -12.61 -17.50
C THR A 300 -2.93 -11.84 -16.61
N ILE A 301 -2.93 -10.50 -16.71
CA ILE A 301 -1.98 -9.58 -16.05
C ILE A 301 -1.95 -9.72 -14.50
N ALA A 302 -3.04 -10.17 -13.89
CA ALA A 302 -3.15 -10.30 -12.43
C ALA A 302 -2.27 -11.42 -11.84
N LEU A 303 -2.05 -12.52 -12.57
CA LEU A 303 -1.21 -13.64 -12.10
C LEU A 303 0.27 -13.36 -12.34
N THR A 304 0.62 -12.70 -13.45
CA THR A 304 2.01 -12.44 -13.84
C THR A 304 2.71 -11.45 -12.89
N ARG A 305 1.99 -10.44 -12.36
CA ARG A 305 2.59 -9.43 -11.45
C ARG A 305 2.86 -9.92 -10.03
N ALA A 306 2.31 -11.07 -9.62
CA ALA A 306 2.61 -11.66 -8.32
C ALA A 306 4.02 -12.27 -8.27
N GLU A 307 4.61 -12.58 -9.43
CA GLU A 307 5.96 -13.12 -9.57
C GLU A 307 7.05 -12.04 -9.44
N ASP A 308 6.71 -10.77 -9.67
CA ASP A 308 7.61 -9.61 -9.63
C ASP A 308 7.84 -9.02 -8.20
N GLY A 309 7.38 -9.71 -7.16
CA GLY A 309 7.63 -9.36 -5.76
C GLY A 309 6.59 -8.44 -5.11
N ILE A 310 6.90 -8.01 -3.87
CA ILE A 310 5.93 -7.39 -2.95
C ILE A 310 5.59 -5.95 -3.35
N GLU A 311 6.53 -5.22 -3.95
CA GLU A 311 6.30 -3.87 -4.48
C GLU A 311 5.31 -3.91 -5.66
N ALA A 312 5.42 -4.93 -6.52
CA ALA A 312 4.51 -5.17 -7.63
C ALA A 312 3.12 -5.59 -7.15
N LEU A 313 3.03 -6.41 -6.09
CA LEU A 313 1.76 -6.73 -5.42
C LEU A 313 1.10 -5.50 -4.81
N ARG A 314 1.87 -4.62 -4.14
CA ARG A 314 1.35 -3.33 -3.64
C ARG A 314 0.88 -2.44 -4.77
N GLN A 315 1.65 -2.30 -5.84
CA GLN A 315 1.25 -1.52 -7.01
C GLN A 315 0.01 -2.12 -7.70
N ALA A 316 -0.10 -3.44 -7.80
CA ALA A 316 -1.29 -4.12 -8.32
C ALA A 316 -2.53 -3.86 -7.44
N LEU A 317 -2.38 -3.92 -6.10
CA LEU A 317 -3.44 -3.56 -5.16
C LEU A 317 -3.82 -2.06 -5.24
N ILE A 318 -2.87 -1.18 -5.54
CA ILE A 318 -3.10 0.26 -5.77
C ILE A 318 -3.82 0.52 -7.11
N ILE A 319 -3.65 -0.36 -8.10
CA ILE A 319 -4.22 -0.21 -9.45
C ILE A 319 -5.73 -0.50 -9.50
N GLU A 320 -6.33 -1.06 -8.44
CA GLU A 320 -7.77 -1.24 -8.36
C GLU A 320 -8.45 -0.30 -7.37
N LYS A 321 -8.70 0.92 -7.85
CA LYS A 321 -9.82 1.73 -7.38
C LYS A 321 -10.62 2.31 -8.56
N PRO A 322 -11.42 1.50 -9.29
CA PRO A 322 -12.62 2.04 -9.88
C PRO A 322 -13.56 2.33 -8.72
N THR A 323 -13.47 3.56 -8.19
CA THR A 323 -14.49 4.07 -7.27
C THR A 323 -15.82 3.91 -7.99
N ASP A 324 -16.78 3.20 -7.39
CA ASP A 324 -18.09 2.97 -7.99
C ASP A 324 -18.68 4.32 -8.41
N ARG A 325 -18.59 4.62 -9.72
CA ARG A 325 -18.91 5.91 -10.31
C ARG A 325 -20.35 6.30 -9.98
N GLU A 326 -21.23 5.30 -10.01
CA GLU A 326 -22.66 5.46 -9.76
C GLU A 326 -22.97 5.88 -8.33
N LYS A 327 -22.14 5.51 -7.35
CA LYS A 327 -22.35 5.88 -5.94
C LYS A 327 -21.74 7.23 -5.58
N THR A 328 -20.57 7.57 -6.14
CA THR A 328 -19.83 8.77 -5.72
C THR A 328 -20.09 9.99 -6.61
N HIS A 329 -20.23 9.81 -7.92
CA HIS A 329 -20.42 10.89 -8.90
C HIS A 329 -21.54 10.52 -9.88
N PRO A 330 -22.79 10.46 -9.41
CA PRO A 330 -23.91 9.95 -10.21
C PRO A 330 -24.32 10.88 -11.36
N PHE A 331 -24.03 12.18 -11.26
CA PHE A 331 -24.63 13.17 -12.16
C PHE A 331 -23.71 13.54 -13.32
N LEU A 332 -24.25 13.51 -14.54
CA LEU A 332 -23.66 14.25 -15.66
C LEU A 332 -23.95 15.74 -15.50
N GLN A 333 -23.26 16.59 -16.28
CA GLN A 333 -23.43 18.05 -16.19
C GLN A 333 -24.90 18.49 -16.33
N LYS A 334 -25.66 17.84 -17.22
CA LYS A 334 -27.07 18.18 -17.45
C LYS A 334 -27.92 17.81 -16.23
N ASP A 335 -27.69 16.62 -15.66
CA ASP A 335 -28.44 16.11 -14.53
C ASP A 335 -28.12 16.91 -13.26
N ALA A 336 -26.85 17.27 -13.05
CA ALA A 336 -26.44 18.14 -11.95
C ALA A 336 -27.12 19.51 -12.02
N ILE A 337 -27.25 20.11 -13.22
CA ILE A 337 -27.95 21.39 -13.39
C ILE A 337 -29.45 21.25 -13.07
N ASN A 338 -30.09 20.16 -13.50
CA ASN A 338 -31.50 19.90 -13.20
C ASN A 338 -31.72 19.74 -11.70
N GLU A 339 -30.88 18.95 -11.03
CA GLU A 339 -30.94 18.72 -9.59
C GLU A 339 -30.73 20.02 -8.80
N ILE A 340 -29.75 20.85 -9.20
CA ILE A 340 -29.52 22.17 -8.59
C ILE A 340 -30.74 23.07 -8.75
N ASN A 341 -31.33 23.14 -9.96
CA ASN A 341 -32.51 23.98 -10.21
C ASN A 341 -33.74 23.49 -9.42
N SER A 342 -33.96 22.17 -9.34
CA SER A 342 -35.04 21.59 -8.54
C SER A 342 -34.88 21.97 -7.07
N ARG A 343 -33.71 21.73 -6.47
CA ARG A 343 -33.45 22.07 -5.06
C ARG A 343 -33.52 23.56 -4.77
N LEU A 344 -33.15 24.41 -5.72
CA LEU A 344 -33.27 25.87 -5.56
C LEU A 344 -34.73 26.33 -5.55
N GLN A 345 -35.57 25.75 -6.41
CA GLN A 345 -37.01 26.04 -6.46
C GLN A 345 -37.74 25.51 -5.22
N ASP A 346 -37.31 24.35 -4.70
CA ASP A 346 -37.90 23.77 -3.48
C ASP A 346 -37.51 24.53 -2.21
N ARG A 347 -36.30 25.09 -2.15
CA ARG A 347 -35.74 25.68 -0.91
C ARG A 347 -35.93 27.19 -0.78
N TYR A 348 -36.19 27.93 -1.86
CA TYR A 348 -36.16 29.39 -1.85
C TYR A 348 -37.31 30.02 -2.65
N ASP A 349 -37.88 31.09 -2.11
CA ASP A 349 -38.93 31.88 -2.77
C ASP A 349 -38.42 32.55 -4.06
N GLU A 350 -39.32 32.70 -5.03
CA GLU A 350 -39.02 33.34 -6.33
C GLU A 350 -38.38 34.73 -6.18
N GLY A 351 -38.75 35.49 -5.15
CA GLY A 351 -38.21 36.83 -4.90
C GLY A 351 -36.71 36.84 -4.55
N VAL A 352 -36.22 35.80 -3.87
CA VAL A 352 -34.79 35.63 -3.54
C VAL A 352 -34.04 35.11 -4.76
N LEU A 353 -34.62 34.14 -5.47
CA LEU A 353 -34.02 33.59 -6.69
C LEU A 353 -33.80 34.65 -7.77
N LYS A 354 -34.72 35.61 -7.93
CA LYS A 354 -34.55 36.74 -8.87
C LYS A 354 -33.39 37.67 -8.53
N LYS A 355 -32.98 37.74 -7.25
CA LYS A 355 -31.83 38.58 -6.82
C LYS A 355 -30.48 37.90 -7.06
N HIS A 356 -30.42 36.58 -6.87
CA HIS A 356 -29.17 35.80 -6.92
C HIS A 356 -28.90 35.18 -8.30
N LEU A 357 -29.93 34.85 -9.07
CA LEU A 357 -29.81 34.13 -10.33
C LEU A 357 -29.94 35.04 -11.56
N SER A 358 -29.47 34.53 -12.69
CA SER A 358 -29.60 35.17 -13.99
C SER A 358 -30.90 34.70 -14.63
N HIS A 359 -31.73 35.62 -15.11
CA HIS A 359 -32.94 35.27 -15.85
C HIS A 359 -32.63 34.62 -17.19
N ASP A 360 -33.44 33.64 -17.58
CA ASP A 360 -33.47 33.19 -18.96
C ASP A 360 -34.18 34.23 -19.84
N LYS A 361 -33.60 34.52 -21.01
CA LYS A 361 -34.09 35.57 -21.93
C LYS A 361 -35.43 35.23 -22.59
N LYS A 362 -35.85 33.96 -22.55
CA LYS A 362 -37.06 33.46 -23.23
C LYS A 362 -38.25 33.21 -22.28
N THR A 363 -37.99 32.77 -21.04
CA THR A 363 -39.05 32.36 -20.09
C THR A 363 -39.16 33.27 -18.87
N GLY A 364 -38.18 34.14 -18.61
CA GLY A 364 -38.19 35.05 -17.45
C GLY A 364 -37.94 34.37 -16.09
N ILE A 365 -37.86 33.04 -16.07
CA ILE A 365 -37.66 32.24 -14.85
C ILE A 365 -36.18 32.29 -14.42
N PRO A 366 -35.88 32.48 -13.12
CA PRO A 366 -34.51 32.45 -12.61
C PRO A 366 -33.99 31.00 -12.63
N LEU A 367 -33.17 30.66 -13.64
CA LEU A 367 -32.63 29.30 -13.82
C LEU A 367 -31.12 29.33 -14.05
N ILE A 368 -30.46 28.28 -13.56
CA ILE A 368 -29.03 28.06 -13.77
C ILE A 368 -28.87 27.34 -15.10
N ASN A 369 -28.17 28.00 -16.03
CA ASN A 369 -27.82 27.44 -17.34
C ASN A 369 -26.40 26.88 -17.35
N LYS A 370 -26.03 26.20 -18.45
CA LYS A 370 -24.70 25.61 -18.62
C LYS A 370 -23.55 26.60 -18.37
N ASN A 371 -23.69 27.84 -18.84
CA ASN A 371 -22.68 28.88 -18.64
C ASN A 371 -22.56 29.34 -17.17
N CYS A 372 -23.68 29.40 -16.44
CA CYS A 372 -23.67 29.63 -14.98
C CYS A 372 -22.86 28.54 -14.27
N PHE A 373 -23.14 27.27 -14.59
CA PHE A 373 -22.47 26.13 -13.98
C PHE A 373 -20.97 26.13 -14.28
N ASP A 374 -20.59 26.30 -15.55
CA ASP A 374 -19.18 26.32 -15.97
C ASP A 374 -18.40 27.49 -15.33
N ALA A 375 -19.01 28.66 -15.18
CA ALA A 375 -18.38 29.82 -14.55
C ALA A 375 -18.07 29.60 -13.06
N VAL A 376 -18.99 28.98 -12.32
CA VAL A 376 -18.79 28.68 -10.89
C VAL A 376 -17.80 27.52 -10.70
N ALA A 377 -17.88 26.48 -11.55
CA ALA A 377 -16.92 25.39 -11.53
C ALA A 377 -15.49 25.86 -11.87
N PHE A 378 -15.35 26.82 -12.79
CA PHE A 378 -14.06 27.44 -13.11
C PHE A 378 -13.52 28.29 -11.95
N LYS A 379 -14.36 29.14 -11.34
CA LYS A 379 -13.96 30.01 -10.23
C LYS A 379 -13.48 29.23 -9.00
N ASN A 380 -14.07 28.06 -8.73
CA ASN A 380 -13.67 27.20 -7.61
C ASN A 380 -12.68 26.09 -8.02
N SER A 381 -12.19 26.10 -9.27
CA SER A 381 -11.20 25.13 -9.76
C SER A 381 -11.63 23.66 -9.67
N TRP A 382 -12.93 23.37 -9.67
CA TRP A 382 -13.44 22.02 -9.44
C TRP A 382 -13.12 21.03 -10.56
N LYS A 383 -12.84 21.50 -11.78
CA LYS A 383 -12.54 20.64 -12.96
C LYS A 383 -11.05 20.35 -13.18
N LEU A 384 -10.15 20.83 -12.31
CA LEU A 384 -8.70 20.68 -12.52
C LEU A 384 -8.18 19.26 -12.24
N CYS A 385 -8.80 18.56 -11.29
CA CYS A 385 -8.40 17.21 -10.88
C CYS A 385 -9.61 16.40 -10.40
N ASN A 386 -9.49 15.07 -10.39
CA ASN A 386 -10.48 14.20 -9.76
C ASN A 386 -10.46 14.48 -8.25
N ASN A 387 -11.59 14.95 -7.73
CA ASN A 387 -11.74 15.37 -6.33
C ASN A 387 -13.11 14.92 -5.80
N LYS A 388 -13.51 15.39 -4.62
CA LYS A 388 -14.82 15.06 -4.00
C LYS A 388 -16.04 15.54 -4.80
N PHE A 389 -15.84 16.52 -5.68
CA PHE A 389 -16.89 17.21 -6.43
C PHE A 389 -16.95 16.77 -7.90
N HIS A 390 -15.81 16.41 -8.49
CA HIS A 390 -15.66 16.18 -9.92
C HIS A 390 -14.83 14.92 -10.19
N TYR A 391 -15.30 14.11 -11.14
CA TYR A 391 -14.59 12.96 -11.67
C TYR A 391 -14.58 13.00 -13.20
N LYS A 392 -13.39 12.89 -13.80
CA LYS A 392 -13.19 12.77 -15.25
C LYS A 392 -12.94 11.31 -15.60
N ASN A 393 -13.82 10.74 -16.43
CA ASN A 393 -13.58 9.45 -17.06
C ASN A 393 -12.72 9.64 -18.31
N ALA A 394 -11.76 8.74 -18.54
CA ALA A 394 -10.84 8.84 -19.67
C ALA A 394 -11.41 8.24 -20.97
N ASN A 395 -12.24 7.18 -20.88
CA ASN A 395 -12.84 6.49 -22.02
C ASN A 395 -14.28 6.07 -21.71
N PRO A 396 -15.33 6.69 -22.28
CA PRO A 396 -15.34 7.95 -23.03
C PRO A 396 -15.04 9.17 -22.14
N GLU A 397 -14.54 10.27 -22.74
CA GLU A 397 -14.21 11.52 -22.03
C GLU A 397 -15.47 12.23 -21.50
N LEU A 398 -15.88 11.88 -20.29
CA LEU A 398 -17.08 12.41 -19.63
C LEU A 398 -16.73 12.97 -18.25
N HIS A 399 -17.41 14.07 -17.91
CA HIS A 399 -17.29 14.75 -16.62
C HIS A 399 -18.51 14.44 -15.75
N TYR A 400 -18.26 13.84 -14.59
CA TYR A 400 -19.26 13.46 -13.59
C TYR A 400 -19.13 14.30 -12.33
N TYR A 401 -20.24 14.50 -11.64
CA TYR A 401 -20.34 15.37 -10.46
C TYR A 401 -21.05 14.66 -9.30
N SER A 402 -20.61 14.96 -8.08
CA SER A 402 -21.16 14.38 -6.86
C SER A 402 -22.35 15.18 -6.32
N ILE A 403 -23.08 14.58 -5.37
CA ILE A 403 -24.16 15.27 -4.65
C ILE A 403 -23.63 16.37 -3.72
N GLU A 404 -22.40 16.22 -3.21
CA GLU A 404 -21.73 17.24 -2.40
C GLU A 404 -21.48 18.51 -3.21
N LEU A 405 -21.17 18.38 -4.51
CA LEU A 405 -21.02 19.53 -5.40
C LEU A 405 -22.34 20.30 -5.51
N VAL A 406 -23.48 19.61 -5.60
CA VAL A 406 -24.80 20.25 -5.70
C VAL A 406 -25.06 21.12 -4.47
N GLU A 407 -24.82 20.60 -3.27
CA GLU A 407 -25.01 21.34 -2.02
C GLU A 407 -24.06 22.52 -1.88
N GLU A 408 -22.77 22.33 -2.14
CA GLU A 408 -21.77 23.39 -2.02
C GLU A 408 -21.98 24.49 -3.08
N PHE A 409 -22.44 24.11 -4.26
CA PHE A 409 -22.81 25.05 -5.33
C PHE A 409 -24.00 25.93 -4.94
N ILE A 410 -25.05 25.34 -4.35
CA ILE A 410 -26.21 26.09 -3.84
C ILE A 410 -25.77 27.04 -2.74
N LYS A 411 -25.01 26.55 -1.76
CA LYS A 411 -24.49 27.35 -0.64
C LYS A 411 -23.74 28.60 -1.12
N LYS A 412 -22.75 28.44 -2.01
CA LYS A 412 -21.93 29.57 -2.52
C LYS A 412 -22.72 30.61 -3.32
N ILE A 413 -23.78 30.20 -4.03
CA ILE A 413 -24.63 31.14 -4.77
C ILE A 413 -25.52 31.93 -3.83
N MET A 414 -26.01 31.29 -2.76
CA MET A 414 -26.93 31.91 -1.81
C MET A 414 -26.21 32.76 -0.76
N GLU A 415 -24.93 32.50 -0.47
CA GLU A 415 -24.10 33.31 0.46
C GLU A 415 -23.95 34.77 0.01
N HIS A 416 -23.83 35.03 -1.29
CA HIS A 416 -23.65 36.39 -1.81
C HIS A 416 -24.43 36.63 -3.11
N CYS A 417 -25.28 37.68 -3.13
CA CYS A 417 -26.13 38.05 -4.27
C CYS A 417 -25.37 38.26 -5.59
N ASP A 418 -24.12 38.75 -5.52
CA ASP A 418 -23.31 39.05 -6.71
C ASP A 418 -22.32 37.95 -7.09
N TYR A 419 -22.30 36.82 -6.36
CA TYR A 419 -21.33 35.74 -6.58
C TYR A 419 -21.38 35.20 -8.01
N LEU A 420 -22.60 34.90 -8.50
CA LEU A 420 -22.82 34.35 -9.83
C LEU A 420 -22.46 35.36 -10.94
N LYS A 421 -22.79 36.65 -10.74
CA LYS A 421 -22.47 37.71 -11.70
C LYS A 421 -20.96 37.90 -11.84
N ASN A 422 -20.25 37.90 -10.70
CA ASN A 422 -18.79 38.02 -10.66
C ASN A 422 -18.11 36.80 -11.29
N ALA A 423 -18.58 35.58 -10.98
CA ALA A 423 -18.07 34.35 -11.59
C ALA A 423 -18.23 34.37 -13.12
N LYS A 424 -19.41 34.78 -13.63
CA LYS A 424 -19.66 34.93 -15.07
C LYS A 424 -18.75 35.94 -15.74
N ARG A 425 -18.53 37.11 -15.12
CA ARG A 425 -17.65 38.15 -15.67
C ARG A 425 -16.23 37.63 -15.81
N SER A 426 -15.66 37.06 -14.75
CA SER A 426 -14.30 36.49 -14.78
C SER A 426 -14.16 35.34 -15.80
N TYR A 427 -15.14 34.44 -15.86
CA TYR A 427 -15.11 33.32 -16.80
C TYR A 427 -15.19 33.76 -18.27
N ASN A 428 -16.08 34.71 -18.59
CA ASN A 428 -16.21 35.23 -19.94
C ASN A 428 -14.97 36.03 -20.40
N LEU A 429 -14.30 36.74 -19.47
CA LEU A 429 -13.04 37.44 -19.76
C LEU A 429 -11.91 36.44 -20.06
N ALA A 430 -11.76 35.40 -19.23
CA ALA A 430 -10.75 34.36 -19.43
C ALA A 430 -10.96 33.58 -20.74
N ARG A 431 -12.23 33.36 -21.13
CA ARG A 431 -12.55 32.67 -22.39
C ARG A 431 -12.26 33.52 -23.62
N LYS A 432 -12.45 34.84 -23.54
CA LYS A 432 -12.06 35.78 -24.62
C LYS A 432 -10.54 35.83 -24.80
N GLN A 433 -9.77 35.85 -23.71
CA GLN A 433 -8.30 35.85 -23.77
C GLN A 433 -7.67 34.55 -24.30
N LYS A 434 -8.39 33.41 -24.26
CA LYS A 434 -7.95 32.14 -24.86
C LYS A 434 -8.35 31.97 -26.34
N SER A 435 -9.16 32.88 -26.87
CA SER A 435 -9.67 32.84 -28.26
C SER A 435 -9.16 33.98 -29.14
N SER A 436 -8.41 34.93 -28.56
CA SER A 436 -7.42 35.77 -29.25
C SER A 436 -6.05 35.13 -29.08
#